data_AF-A0A8B6MBA8-F1
#
_entry.id   AF-A0A8B6MBA8-F1
#
_cell.length_a   1.000
_cell.length_b   1.000
_cell.length_c   1.000
_cell.angle_alpha   90.00
_cell.angle_beta   90.00
_cell.angle_gamma   90.00
#
_symmetry.space_group_name_H-M   'P 1'
#
loop_
_entity.id
_entity.type
_entity.pdbx_description
1 polymer ?
#
loop_
_entity_poly.entity_id
_entity_poly.type
_entity_poly.pdbx_seq_one_letter_code
_entity_poly.pdbx_strand_id
1 'polypeptide(L)'
;MIFEPFAPFVASAFQIKFAIRPWEKRGAHALRRAVFCEEQGIFEGDDLDAIDETAIPIVAISLLGVAADAVVGTVRIHEKQAGLWVGSRLAVAVDYRRVGMLGGSLIKLAVSSAHARGCVRFLADVQSQNVLLFRRMHWRTVEEVVLHGRPHHRMEADLSFYPPFVDAETGFHSLARKAA
;
A
#
# COMPACT_ATOMS: atom_id res chain seq x y z
N MET A 1 36.27 11.40 19.92
CA MET A 1 35.74 10.12 19.39
C MET A 1 34.79 10.45 18.25
N ILE A 2 35.18 10.18 17.02
CA ILE A 2 34.33 10.32 15.83
C ILE A 2 33.86 8.91 15.52
N PHE A 3 32.72 8.52 16.08
CA PHE A 3 31.95 7.43 15.49
C PHE A 3 31.14 8.08 14.39
N GLU A 4 31.45 7.80 13.12
CA GLU A 4 30.49 8.09 12.06
C GLU A 4 29.16 7.42 12.43
N PRO A 5 28.02 8.13 12.34
CA PRO A 5 26.75 7.52 12.65
C PRO A 5 26.52 6.35 11.69
N PHE A 6 26.45 5.14 12.24
CA PHE A 6 26.08 3.96 11.47
C PHE A 6 24.70 4.20 10.84
N ALA A 7 24.57 3.88 9.56
CA ALA A 7 23.27 3.95 8.89
C ALA A 7 22.27 3.05 9.64
N PRO A 8 21.02 3.50 9.87
CA PRO A 8 20.00 2.68 10.49
C PRO A 8 19.83 1.35 9.72
N PHE A 9 19.57 0.27 10.43
CA PHE A 9 19.26 -1.01 9.79
C PHE A 9 17.97 -0.89 8.97
N VAL A 10 18.00 -1.40 7.74
CA VAL A 10 16.85 -1.49 6.85
C VAL A 10 16.75 -2.93 6.35
N ALA A 11 15.59 -3.56 6.57
CA ALA A 11 15.35 -4.92 6.13
C ALA A 11 15.50 -5.06 4.60
N SER A 12 16.07 -6.18 4.16
CA SER A 12 16.30 -6.49 2.74
C SER A 12 15.25 -7.43 2.14
N ALA A 13 14.36 -7.98 2.96
CA ALA A 13 13.29 -8.87 2.55
C ALA A 13 11.98 -8.47 3.22
N PHE A 14 10.89 -8.64 2.47
CA PHE A 14 9.55 -8.26 2.88
C PHE A 14 8.54 -9.32 2.48
N GLN A 15 7.52 -9.52 3.30
CA GLN A 15 6.34 -10.29 2.95
C GLN A 15 5.17 -9.36 2.65
N ILE A 16 4.58 -9.48 1.47
CA ILE A 16 3.43 -8.69 1.01
C ILE A 16 2.21 -9.59 1.07
N LYS A 17 1.26 -9.32 1.96
CA LYS A 17 0.12 -10.21 2.24
C LYS A 17 -1.08 -9.45 2.82
N PHE A 18 -2.23 -10.10 2.91
CA PHE A 18 -3.35 -9.60 3.71
C PHE A 18 -2.99 -9.58 5.20
N ALA A 19 -3.44 -8.55 5.90
CA ALA A 19 -3.30 -8.46 7.35
C ALA A 19 -4.41 -9.28 8.02
N ILE A 20 -4.08 -10.53 8.34
CA ILE A 20 -4.98 -11.48 8.99
C ILE A 20 -4.76 -11.52 10.50
N ARG A 21 -3.52 -11.25 10.96
CA ARG A 21 -3.18 -11.29 12.39
C ARG A 21 -3.48 -9.95 13.06
N PRO A 22 -3.92 -9.93 14.34
CA PRO A 22 -4.24 -8.69 15.05
C PRO A 22 -3.10 -7.67 15.07
N TRP A 23 -1.85 -8.12 15.19
CA TRP A 23 -0.69 -7.22 15.19
C TRP A 23 -0.43 -6.59 13.81
N GLU A 24 -0.74 -7.29 12.71
CA GLU A 24 -0.61 -6.77 11.35
C GLU A 24 -1.63 -5.64 11.12
N LYS A 25 -2.87 -5.85 11.59
CA LYS A 25 -3.93 -4.84 11.51
C LYS A 25 -3.60 -3.60 12.34
N ARG A 26 -3.12 -3.79 13.57
CA ARG A 26 -2.65 -2.67 14.43
C ARG A 26 -1.47 -1.93 13.81
N GLY A 27 -0.51 -2.66 13.24
CA GLY A 27 0.65 -2.07 12.55
C GLY A 27 0.25 -1.27 11.32
N ALA A 28 -0.70 -1.77 10.52
CA ALA A 28 -1.27 -1.04 9.39
C ALA A 28 -1.94 0.26 9.83
N HIS A 29 -2.77 0.22 10.87
CA HIS A 29 -3.44 1.40 11.42
C HIS A 29 -2.44 2.42 11.98
N ALA A 30 -1.48 1.99 12.79
CA ALA A 30 -0.44 2.86 13.33
C ALA A 30 0.38 3.54 12.21
N LEU A 31 0.73 2.80 11.15
CA LEU A 31 1.45 3.34 10.00
C LEU A 31 0.61 4.36 9.23
N ARG A 32 -0.68 4.11 9.02
CA ARG A 32 -1.59 5.08 8.39
C ARG A 32 -1.69 6.37 9.22
N ARG A 33 -1.82 6.25 10.54
CA ARG A 33 -1.86 7.42 11.43
C ARG A 33 -0.58 8.25 11.33
N ALA A 34 0.59 7.60 11.39
CA ALA A 34 1.89 8.26 11.25
C ALA A 34 2.02 9.00 9.90
N VAL A 35 1.60 8.36 8.80
CA VAL A 35 1.76 8.97 7.47
C VAL A 35 0.70 10.02 7.16
N PHE A 36 -0.58 9.73 7.41
CA PHE A 36 -1.67 10.61 6.98
C PHE A 36 -2.02 11.68 8.00
N CYS A 37 -1.88 11.41 9.30
CA CYS A 37 -2.16 12.40 10.35
C CYS A 37 -0.90 13.17 10.72
N GLU A 38 0.16 12.47 11.12
CA GLU A 38 1.34 13.12 11.72
C GLU A 38 2.24 13.75 10.66
N GLU A 39 2.56 13.03 9.58
CA GLU A 39 3.44 13.54 8.52
C GLU A 39 2.71 14.44 7.53
N GLN A 40 1.57 13.98 6.99
CA GLN A 40 0.88 14.73 5.95
C GLN A 40 -0.14 15.74 6.52
N GLY A 41 -0.65 15.58 7.74
CA GLY A 41 -1.67 16.48 8.28
C GLY A 41 -2.97 16.49 7.47
N ILE A 42 -3.38 15.35 6.88
CA ILE A 42 -4.64 15.22 6.14
C ILE A 42 -5.81 14.98 7.10
N PHE A 43 -5.57 14.25 8.19
CA PHE A 43 -6.57 13.93 9.20
C PHE A 43 -6.09 14.35 10.59
N GLU A 44 -7.03 14.71 11.45
CA GLU A 44 -6.76 15.05 12.85
C GLU A 44 -6.93 13.81 13.73
N GLY A 45 -5.86 13.41 14.42
CA GLY A 45 -5.88 12.31 15.40
C GLY A 45 -5.87 10.91 14.79
N ASP A 46 -6.83 10.60 13.92
CA ASP A 46 -6.99 9.30 13.27
C ASP A 46 -7.55 9.43 11.83
N ASP A 47 -7.21 8.47 10.98
CA ASP A 47 -7.63 8.37 9.59
C ASP A 47 -8.72 7.30 9.36
N LEU A 48 -9.24 6.68 10.42
CA LEU A 48 -10.34 5.69 10.37
C LEU A 48 -11.63 6.24 9.75
N ASP A 49 -12.34 5.39 9.01
CA ASP A 49 -13.68 5.64 8.48
C ASP A 49 -14.53 4.36 8.43
N ALA A 50 -15.81 4.48 8.06
CA ALA A 50 -16.75 3.35 8.01
C ALA A 50 -16.32 2.22 7.07
N ILE A 51 -15.43 2.48 6.11
CA ILE A 51 -14.93 1.45 5.17
C ILE A 51 -13.97 0.50 5.89
N ASP A 52 -13.31 0.92 6.99
CA ASP A 52 -12.41 0.06 7.76
C ASP A 52 -13.09 -1.20 8.33
N GLU A 53 -14.41 -1.18 8.50
CA GLU A 53 -15.18 -2.33 9.00
C GLU A 53 -15.23 -3.48 8.00
N THR A 54 -15.19 -3.17 6.70
CA THR A 54 -15.37 -4.16 5.63
C THR A 54 -14.18 -4.26 4.68
N ALA A 55 -13.25 -3.31 4.74
CA ALA A 55 -12.06 -3.31 3.91
C ALA A 55 -11.11 -4.47 4.27
N ILE A 56 -10.37 -4.90 3.25
CA ILE A 56 -9.30 -5.87 3.36
C ILE A 56 -7.98 -5.09 3.47
N PRO A 57 -7.36 -5.03 4.66
CA PRO A 57 -6.03 -4.47 4.81
C PRO A 57 -4.95 -5.41 4.25
N ILE A 58 -3.99 -4.81 3.55
CA ILE A 58 -2.82 -5.45 2.97
C ILE A 58 -1.59 -4.80 3.58
N VAL A 59 -0.59 -5.59 3.93
CA VAL A 59 0.62 -5.15 4.60
C VAL A 59 1.87 -5.61 3.88
N ALA A 60 2.91 -4.78 3.96
CA ALA A 60 4.28 -5.13 3.73
C ALA A 60 4.96 -5.28 5.09
N ILE A 61 5.36 -6.51 5.41
CA ILE A 61 6.04 -6.86 6.66
C ILE A 61 7.52 -6.98 6.37
N SER A 62 8.34 -6.22 7.10
CA SER A 62 9.79 -6.38 7.10
C SER A 62 10.18 -7.71 7.75
N LEU A 63 11.19 -8.36 7.17
CA LEU A 63 11.69 -9.65 7.67
C LEU A 63 13.12 -9.51 8.19
N LEU A 64 13.36 -10.06 9.39
CA LEU A 64 14.69 -10.30 9.92
C LEU A 64 15.04 -11.79 9.72
N GLY A 65 15.66 -12.08 8.58
CA GLY A 65 15.79 -13.46 8.10
C GLY A 65 14.43 -14.01 7.68
N VAL A 66 13.94 -15.06 8.37
CA VAL A 66 12.59 -15.63 8.15
C VAL A 66 11.56 -15.12 9.17
N ALA A 67 11.98 -14.33 10.15
CA ALA A 67 11.10 -13.81 11.21
C ALA A 67 10.43 -12.51 10.77
N ALA A 68 9.14 -12.38 11.03
CA ALA A 68 8.41 -11.13 10.87
C ALA A 68 8.85 -10.12 11.94
N ASP A 69 9.12 -8.89 11.52
CA ASP A 69 9.54 -7.79 12.40
C ASP A 69 8.42 -6.74 12.52
N ALA A 70 8.30 -5.83 11.55
CA ALA A 70 7.35 -4.72 11.60
C ALA A 70 6.57 -4.53 10.29
N VAL A 71 5.35 -3.97 10.40
CA VAL A 71 4.60 -3.47 9.24
C VAL A 71 5.24 -2.15 8.79
N VAL A 72 5.77 -2.14 7.57
CA VAL A 72 6.49 -1.01 6.98
C VAL A 72 5.78 -0.42 5.76
N GLY A 73 4.71 -1.06 5.32
CA GLY A 73 3.83 -0.56 4.27
C GLY A 73 2.42 -1.13 4.41
N THR A 74 1.43 -0.39 3.97
CA THR A 74 0.04 -0.86 3.96
C THR A 74 -0.78 -0.20 2.85
N VAL A 75 -1.82 -0.89 2.42
CA VAL A 75 -2.92 -0.38 1.58
C VAL A 75 -4.18 -1.15 1.99
N ARG A 76 -5.36 -0.59 1.79
CA ARG A 76 -6.61 -1.35 1.95
C ARG A 76 -7.40 -1.36 0.65
N ILE A 77 -8.13 -2.44 0.41
CA ILE A 77 -9.06 -2.58 -0.71
C ILE A 77 -10.46 -2.89 -0.19
N HIS A 78 -11.50 -2.45 -0.89
CA HIS A 78 -12.87 -2.86 -0.61
C HIS A 78 -13.65 -2.95 -1.91
N GLU A 79 -14.70 -3.79 -1.91
CA GLU A 79 -15.68 -3.83 -2.99
C GLU A 79 -16.74 -2.77 -2.71
N LYS A 80 -16.80 -1.73 -3.55
CA LYS A 80 -17.79 -0.65 -3.40
C LYS A 80 -19.18 -1.10 -3.84
N GLN A 81 -19.23 -1.94 -4.87
CA GLN A 81 -20.40 -2.63 -5.39
C GLN A 81 -19.90 -3.82 -6.22
N ALA A 82 -20.76 -4.79 -6.54
CA ALA A 82 -20.38 -6.01 -7.26
C ALA A 82 -19.44 -5.73 -8.45
N GLY A 83 -18.23 -6.27 -8.39
CA GLY A 83 -17.18 -6.15 -9.42
C GLY A 83 -16.43 -4.81 -9.47
N LEU A 84 -16.84 -3.79 -8.71
CA LEU A 84 -16.14 -2.50 -8.60
C LEU A 84 -15.35 -2.44 -7.29
N TRP A 85 -14.04 -2.47 -7.41
CA TRP A 85 -13.11 -2.44 -6.29
C TRP A 85 -12.38 -1.10 -6.21
N VAL A 86 -12.06 -0.69 -4.98
CA VAL A 86 -11.36 0.56 -4.72
C VAL A 86 -10.19 0.33 -3.76
N GLY A 87 -8.99 0.76 -4.18
CA GLY A 87 -7.81 0.85 -3.35
C GLY A 87 -7.71 2.21 -2.66
N SER A 88 -7.34 2.23 -1.38
CA SER A 88 -7.18 3.46 -0.60
C SER A 88 -6.12 3.29 0.51
N ARG A 89 -5.74 4.41 1.14
CA ARG A 89 -4.85 4.45 2.32
C ARG A 89 -3.47 3.80 2.09
N LEU A 90 -2.92 3.95 0.89
CA LEU A 90 -1.56 3.49 0.59
C LEU A 90 -0.53 4.31 1.37
N ALA A 91 0.17 3.67 2.30
CA ALA A 91 1.19 4.29 3.14
C ALA A 91 2.44 3.39 3.18
N VAL A 92 3.63 4.01 3.12
CA VAL A 92 4.92 3.33 3.30
C VAL A 92 5.75 4.17 4.26
N ALA A 93 6.34 3.50 5.25
CA ALA A 93 7.21 4.11 6.24
C ALA A 93 8.38 4.84 5.55
N VAL A 94 8.76 6.01 6.06
CA VAL A 94 9.70 6.93 5.39
C VAL A 94 11.01 6.24 4.99
N ASP A 95 11.58 5.45 5.90
CA ASP A 95 12.84 4.73 5.69
C ASP A 95 12.76 3.65 4.61
N TYR A 96 11.54 3.24 4.23
CA TYR A 96 11.27 2.17 3.29
C TYR A 96 10.75 2.66 1.93
N ARG A 97 10.49 3.96 1.75
CA ARG A 97 9.96 4.53 0.49
C ARG A 97 10.89 4.37 -0.70
N ARG A 98 12.21 4.32 -0.45
CA ARG A 98 13.26 4.14 -1.47
C ARG A 98 13.84 2.73 -1.48
N VAL A 99 13.32 1.85 -0.63
CA VAL A 99 13.84 0.49 -0.44
C VAL A 99 12.99 -0.47 -1.25
N GLY A 100 13.54 -0.91 -2.38
CA GLY A 100 12.82 -1.74 -3.33
C GLY A 100 11.58 -1.05 -3.93
N MET A 101 10.60 -1.85 -4.34
CA MET A 101 9.33 -1.37 -4.90
C MET A 101 8.16 -1.72 -3.98
N LEU A 102 8.24 -1.35 -2.69
CA LEU A 102 7.21 -1.73 -1.71
C LEU A 102 5.82 -1.19 -2.05
N GLY A 103 5.71 0.10 -2.37
CA GLY A 103 4.43 0.69 -2.82
C GLY A 103 3.87 -0.02 -4.04
N GLY A 104 4.72 -0.31 -5.03
CA GLY A 104 4.31 -1.08 -6.22
C GLY A 104 3.93 -2.53 -5.93
N SER A 105 4.60 -3.18 -4.97
CA SER A 105 4.28 -4.55 -4.55
C SER A 105 2.94 -4.62 -3.83
N LEU A 106 2.63 -3.63 -2.98
CA LEU A 106 1.33 -3.48 -2.33
C LEU A 106 0.22 -3.27 -3.37
N ILE A 107 0.44 -2.38 -4.34
CA ILE A 107 -0.51 -2.13 -5.43
C ILE A 107 -0.72 -3.40 -6.27
N LYS A 108 0.35 -4.12 -6.60
CA LYS A 108 0.26 -5.40 -7.32
C LYS A 108 -0.64 -6.38 -6.58
N LEU A 109 -0.40 -6.62 -5.28
CA LEU A 109 -1.24 -7.55 -4.52
C LEU A 109 -2.69 -7.03 -4.40
N ALA A 110 -2.88 -5.73 -4.21
CA ALA A 110 -4.20 -5.11 -4.13
C ALA A 110 -5.05 -5.38 -5.37
N VAL A 111 -4.51 -5.07 -6.56
CA VAL A 111 -5.26 -5.26 -7.81
C VAL A 111 -5.42 -6.74 -8.14
N SER A 112 -4.35 -7.55 -8.06
CA SER A 112 -4.41 -8.97 -8.38
C SER A 112 -5.33 -9.78 -7.46
N SER A 113 -5.39 -9.45 -6.16
CA SER A 113 -6.26 -10.14 -5.21
C SER A 113 -7.72 -9.74 -5.33
N ALA A 114 -8.01 -8.49 -5.72
CA ALA A 114 -9.35 -8.07 -6.13
C ALA A 114 -9.77 -8.73 -7.45
N HIS A 115 -8.86 -8.84 -8.42
CA HIS A 115 -9.10 -9.53 -9.70
C HIS A 115 -9.48 -11.00 -9.47
N ALA A 116 -8.78 -11.69 -8.56
CA ALA A 116 -9.17 -13.04 -8.12
C ALA A 116 -10.54 -13.13 -7.43
N ARG A 117 -11.08 -12.00 -6.95
CA ARG A 117 -12.39 -11.88 -6.29
C ARG A 117 -13.50 -11.37 -7.21
N GLY A 118 -13.30 -11.43 -8.52
CA GLY A 118 -14.31 -11.02 -9.51
C GLY A 118 -14.33 -9.52 -9.79
N CYS A 119 -13.26 -8.79 -9.44
CA CYS A 119 -13.12 -7.40 -9.85
C CYS A 119 -13.11 -7.28 -11.38
N VAL A 120 -14.04 -6.48 -11.90
CA VAL A 120 -14.09 -6.06 -13.31
C VAL A 120 -13.57 -4.65 -13.50
N ARG A 121 -13.49 -3.87 -12.42
CA ARG A 121 -12.98 -2.49 -12.44
C ARG A 121 -12.35 -2.12 -11.12
N PHE A 122 -11.10 -1.65 -11.15
CA PHE A 122 -10.35 -1.27 -9.95
C PHE A 122 -9.95 0.21 -10.01
N LEU A 123 -10.39 0.98 -9.01
CA LEU A 123 -10.15 2.43 -8.93
C LEU A 123 -9.31 2.81 -7.70
N ALA A 124 -8.68 3.98 -7.76
CA ALA A 124 -8.07 4.63 -6.59
C ALA A 124 -8.05 6.15 -6.79
N ASP A 125 -8.16 6.89 -5.69
CA ASP A 125 -7.87 8.33 -5.67
C ASP A 125 -6.39 8.53 -5.31
N VAL A 126 -5.63 9.03 -6.28
CA VAL A 126 -4.17 9.14 -6.20
C VAL A 126 -3.78 10.61 -6.13
N GLN A 127 -3.07 11.02 -5.09
CA GLN A 127 -2.51 12.37 -5.00
C GLN A 127 -1.68 12.70 -6.25
N SER A 128 -1.80 13.92 -6.81
CA SER A 128 -1.15 14.28 -8.09
C SER A 128 0.35 14.00 -8.12
N GLN A 129 1.05 14.14 -6.98
CA GLN A 129 2.48 13.82 -6.86
C GLN A 129 2.84 12.35 -7.16
N ASN A 130 1.91 11.42 -7.01
CA ASN A 130 2.12 9.98 -7.19
C ASN A 130 1.63 9.45 -8.55
N VAL A 131 1.05 10.30 -9.41
CA VAL A 131 0.45 9.89 -10.69
C VAL A 131 1.46 9.22 -11.61
N LEU A 132 2.70 9.74 -11.68
CA LEU A 132 3.75 9.15 -12.53
C LEU A 132 4.10 7.72 -12.13
N LEU A 133 4.12 7.43 -10.83
CA LEU A 133 4.32 6.07 -10.32
C LEU A 133 3.18 5.16 -10.80
N PHE A 134 1.93 5.58 -10.62
CA PHE A 134 0.75 4.81 -11.03
C PHE A 134 0.70 4.57 -12.55
N ARG A 135 1.03 5.57 -13.37
CA ARG A 135 1.12 5.41 -14.83
C ARG A 135 2.14 4.34 -15.24
N ARG A 136 3.32 4.31 -14.61
CA ARG A 136 4.34 3.26 -14.85
C ARG A 136 3.85 1.86 -14.47
N MET A 137 2.83 1.77 -13.62
CA MET A 137 2.20 0.51 -13.21
C MET A 137 0.92 0.23 -14.01
N HIS A 138 0.76 0.78 -15.21
CA HIS A 138 -0.40 0.55 -16.08
C HIS A 138 -1.73 1.04 -15.48
N TRP A 139 -1.70 2.21 -14.85
CA TRP A 139 -2.90 2.94 -14.48
C TRP A 139 -3.11 4.14 -15.38
N ARG A 140 -4.38 4.48 -15.63
CA ARG A 140 -4.78 5.68 -16.37
C ARG A 140 -5.57 6.62 -15.47
N THR A 141 -5.42 7.93 -15.69
CA THR A 141 -6.29 8.95 -15.11
C THR A 141 -7.67 8.86 -15.78
N VAL A 142 -8.72 8.82 -14.99
CA VAL A 142 -10.12 8.91 -15.43
C VAL A 142 -10.61 10.36 -15.31
N GLU A 143 -10.34 11.00 -14.18
CA GLU A 143 -10.69 12.40 -13.91
C GLU A 143 -9.75 13.01 -12.86
N GLU A 144 -9.71 14.34 -12.81
CA GLU A 144 -9.02 15.10 -11.77
C GLU A 144 -10.03 15.53 -10.70
N VAL A 145 -9.66 15.39 -9.43
CA VAL A 145 -10.53 15.67 -8.29
C VAL A 145 -9.75 16.37 -7.18
N VAL A 146 -10.43 17.16 -6.35
CA VAL A 146 -9.83 17.77 -5.16
C VAL A 146 -10.41 17.07 -3.93
N LEU A 147 -9.53 16.48 -3.11
CA LEU A 147 -9.91 15.76 -1.89
C LEU A 147 -9.08 16.30 -0.73
N HIS A 148 -9.75 16.63 0.39
CA HIS A 148 -9.10 17.21 1.58
C HIS A 148 -8.20 18.43 1.25
N GLY A 149 -8.67 19.29 0.32
CA GLY A 149 -7.93 20.47 -0.13
C GLY A 149 -6.70 20.18 -0.99
N ARG A 150 -6.50 18.93 -1.45
CA ARG A 150 -5.34 18.51 -2.25
C ARG A 150 -5.75 17.98 -3.62
N PRO A 151 -4.96 18.27 -4.67
CA PRO A 151 -5.22 17.74 -6.00
C PRO A 151 -4.93 16.24 -6.06
N HIS A 152 -5.88 15.51 -6.65
CA HIS A 152 -5.86 14.07 -6.83
C HIS A 152 -6.33 13.73 -8.25
N HIS A 153 -6.03 12.51 -8.67
CA HIS A 153 -6.57 11.91 -9.87
C HIS A 153 -7.32 10.64 -9.46
N ARG A 154 -8.57 10.53 -9.89
CA ARG A 154 -9.28 9.25 -9.94
C ARG A 154 -8.59 8.43 -11.02
N MET A 155 -7.94 7.33 -10.63
CA MET A 155 -7.21 6.47 -11.55
C MET A 155 -7.82 5.07 -11.60
N GLU A 156 -7.67 4.42 -12.75
CA GLU A 156 -8.15 3.07 -13.02
C GLU A 156 -6.98 2.17 -13.42
N ALA A 157 -6.93 0.97 -12.83
CA ALA A 157 -5.91 -0.04 -13.14
C ALA A 157 -6.28 -0.84 -14.39
N ASP A 158 -5.31 -1.17 -15.23
CA ASP A 158 -5.46 -2.15 -16.31
C ASP A 158 -5.39 -3.57 -15.74
N LEU A 159 -6.55 -4.23 -15.56
CA LEU A 159 -6.63 -5.57 -15.00
C LEU A 159 -5.89 -6.63 -15.84
N SER A 160 -5.64 -6.41 -17.13
CA SER A 160 -4.88 -7.35 -17.96
C SER A 160 -3.40 -7.40 -17.57
N PHE A 161 -2.86 -6.31 -17.01
CA PHE A 161 -1.50 -6.23 -16.48
C PHE A 161 -1.36 -6.93 -15.11
N TYR A 162 -2.48 -7.07 -14.37
CA TYR A 162 -2.51 -7.65 -13.03
C TYR A 162 -3.23 -8.99 -13.03
N PRO A 163 -2.54 -10.11 -13.33
CA PRO A 163 -3.18 -11.42 -13.31
C PRO A 163 -3.76 -11.74 -11.91
N PRO A 164 -4.87 -12.50 -11.82
CA PRO A 164 -5.47 -12.89 -10.55
C PRO A 164 -4.46 -13.57 -9.60
N PHE A 165 -4.51 -13.20 -8.33
CA PHE A 165 -3.69 -13.81 -7.27
C PHE A 165 -4.58 -14.27 -6.11
N VAL A 166 -4.74 -15.58 -5.96
CA VAL A 166 -5.74 -16.18 -5.04
C VAL A 166 -5.23 -16.24 -3.60
N ASP A 167 -3.95 -16.60 -3.39
CA ASP A 167 -3.36 -16.84 -2.06
C ASP A 167 -2.87 -15.56 -1.37
N ALA A 168 -3.71 -14.53 -1.36
CA ALA A 168 -3.35 -13.21 -0.84
C ALA A 168 -3.15 -13.19 0.69
N GLU A 169 -3.71 -14.17 1.41
CA GLU A 169 -3.50 -14.33 2.85
C GLU A 169 -2.08 -14.77 3.20
N THR A 170 -1.45 -15.63 2.40
CA THR A 170 -0.03 -15.95 2.53
C THR A 170 0.84 -14.89 1.87
N GLY A 171 0.41 -14.42 0.70
CA GLY A 171 1.09 -13.38 -0.05
C GLY A 171 2.36 -13.85 -0.76
N PHE A 172 3.30 -12.93 -0.99
CA PHE A 172 4.58 -13.23 -1.63
C PHE A 172 5.74 -12.47 -1.01
N HIS A 173 6.96 -12.93 -1.23
CA HIS A 173 8.18 -12.24 -0.81
C HIS A 173 8.64 -11.21 -1.86
N SER A 174 9.05 -10.05 -1.37
CA SER A 174 9.68 -8.99 -2.15
C SER A 174 11.06 -8.69 -1.55
N LEU A 175 12.07 -8.57 -2.40
CA LEU A 175 13.43 -8.25 -1.98
C LEU A 175 13.71 -6.77 -2.22
N ALA A 176 14.46 -6.15 -1.31
CA ALA A 176 15.08 -4.86 -1.56
C ALA A 176 16.05 -5.03 -2.74
N ARG A 177 15.72 -4.42 -3.88
CA ARG A 177 16.70 -4.25 -4.95
C ARG A 177 17.65 -3.15 -4.50
N LYS A 178 18.96 -3.43 -4.43
CA LYS A 178 19.97 -2.36 -4.39
C LYS A 178 19.78 -1.53 -5.66
N ALA A 179 19.70 -0.21 -5.52
CA ALA A 179 19.89 0.66 -6.67
C ALA A 179 21.28 0.33 -7.23
N ALA A 180 21.32 -0.07 -8.51
CA ALA A 180 22.56 -0.33 -9.23
C ALA A 180 23.28 0.99 -9.52
#